data_AF-A0A8H5ARU5-F1
#
_entry.id   AF-A0A8H5ARU5-F1
#
_cell.length_a   1.000
_cell.length_b   1.000
_cell.length_c   1.000
_cell.angle_alpha   90.00
_cell.angle_beta   90.00
_cell.angle_gamma   90.00
#
_symmetry.space_group_name_H-M   'P 1'
#
loop_
_entity.id
_entity.type
_entity.pdbx_description
1 polymer ?
#
loop_
_entity_poly.entity_id
_entity_poly.type
_entity_poly.pdbx_seq_one_letter_code
_entity_poly.pdbx_strand_id
1 'polypeptide(L)'
;MSRTSLWAQFDAMIVHPGKLPSDCIHEEAVMTEEELIQISAEYKRTNSPGLCRAFIFATGGSVRGVYLAPQIGSPCDHLAVERLFPNGAISIKLLEVPGTSLKLINDWRVLVSSGKVPAPANVSVQSYFNVHWEGNIVLACYHRSAPHWPRMNHAPLALSPFIVLLLKSFLQIYVALDKAIENGEP
;
A
#
# COMPACT_ATOMS: atom_id res chain seq x y z
N MET A 1 7.65 -8.53 22.47
CA MET A 1 7.43 -7.26 21.75
C MET A 1 6.57 -6.39 22.65
N SER A 2 7.01 -5.18 23.04
CA SER A 2 6.16 -4.32 23.86
C SER A 2 5.06 -3.73 22.96
N ARG A 3 3.80 -3.74 23.43
CA ARG A 3 2.64 -3.13 22.73
C ARG A 3 2.95 -1.72 22.20
N THR A 4 3.86 -1.00 22.85
CA THR A 4 4.30 0.35 22.48
C THR A 4 4.93 0.50 21.09
N SER A 5 5.57 -0.51 20.47
CA SER A 5 6.22 -0.30 19.15
C SER A 5 5.24 -0.33 17.98
N LEU A 6 4.11 -1.02 18.14
CA LEU A 6 3.10 -1.13 17.09
C LEU A 6 2.23 0.12 17.02
N TRP A 7 1.73 0.58 18.18
CA TRP A 7 0.92 1.80 18.28
C TRP A 7 1.68 3.03 17.76
N ALA A 8 2.98 3.13 18.05
CA ALA A 8 3.81 4.20 17.50
C ALA A 8 3.88 4.21 15.96
N GLN A 9 3.66 3.07 15.29
CA GLN A 9 3.58 3.02 13.82
C GLN A 9 2.22 3.53 13.30
N PHE A 10 1.15 3.35 14.08
CA PHE A 10 -0.18 3.91 13.79
C PHE A 10 -0.25 5.40 14.09
N ASP A 11 0.51 5.92 15.05
CA ASP A 11 0.59 7.37 15.31
C ASP A 11 1.18 8.16 14.12
N ALA A 12 1.92 7.49 13.24
CA ALA A 12 2.46 8.06 12.00
C ALA A 12 1.57 7.80 10.76
N MET A 13 0.30 7.45 10.99
CA MET A 13 -0.69 7.20 9.94
C MET A 13 -1.04 8.48 9.19
N ILE A 14 -1.04 8.40 7.85
CA ILE A 14 -1.49 9.48 6.96
C ILE A 14 -2.79 9.06 6.31
N VAL A 15 -3.80 9.93 6.34
CA VAL A 15 -5.04 9.75 5.60
C VAL A 15 -4.91 10.45 4.26
N HIS A 16 -5.05 9.68 3.18
CA HIS A 16 -5.12 10.19 1.82
C HIS A 16 -6.58 10.42 1.45
N PRO A 17 -6.97 11.65 1.08
CA PRO A 17 -8.35 11.92 0.68
C PRO A 17 -8.69 11.15 -0.60
N GLY A 18 -9.96 10.73 -0.70
CA GLY A 18 -10.51 10.22 -1.96
C GLY A 18 -10.65 11.32 -3.00
N LYS A 19 -10.92 10.94 -4.25
CA LYS A 19 -11.15 11.91 -5.34
C LYS A 19 -12.45 12.67 -5.17
N LEU A 20 -13.40 12.10 -4.43
CA LEU A 20 -14.79 12.53 -4.42
C LEU A 20 -15.21 13.06 -3.05
N PRO A 21 -16.26 13.89 -2.99
CA PRO A 21 -16.85 14.31 -1.73
C PRO A 21 -17.17 13.09 -0.86
N SER A 22 -17.08 13.24 0.47
CA SER A 22 -17.35 12.18 1.45
C SER A 22 -18.70 11.49 1.27
N ASP A 23 -19.63 12.18 0.62
CA ASP A 23 -21.03 11.79 0.49
C ASP A 23 -21.26 10.96 -0.79
N CYS A 24 -20.26 10.83 -1.66
CA CYS A 24 -20.28 10.02 -2.87
C CYS A 24 -19.41 8.77 -2.65
N ILE A 25 -20.05 7.69 -2.18
CA ILE A 25 -19.42 6.37 -2.05
C ILE A 25 -19.35 5.72 -3.44
N HIS A 26 -18.15 5.35 -3.89
CA HIS A 26 -17.95 4.61 -5.13
C HIS A 26 -17.51 3.19 -4.84
N GLU A 27 -18.11 2.21 -5.52
CA GLU A 27 -17.58 0.84 -5.50
C GLU A 27 -16.15 0.83 -6.05
N GLU A 28 -15.25 0.16 -5.33
CA GLU A 28 -13.89 -0.05 -5.84
C GLU A 28 -13.95 -1.01 -7.03
N ALA A 29 -13.70 -0.50 -8.23
CA ALA A 29 -13.65 -1.35 -9.42
C ALA A 29 -12.38 -2.22 -9.43
N VAL A 30 -12.48 -3.39 -10.07
CA VAL A 30 -11.32 -4.22 -10.41
C VAL A 30 -10.42 -3.44 -11.36
N MET A 31 -9.15 -3.28 -11.01
CA MET A 31 -8.18 -2.59 -11.86
C MET A 31 -7.51 -3.57 -12.81
N THR A 32 -7.56 -3.24 -14.10
CA THR A 32 -6.88 -3.99 -15.15
C THR A 32 -5.38 -3.72 -15.15
N GLU A 33 -4.61 -4.62 -15.74
CA GLU A 33 -3.16 -4.46 -15.86
C GLU A 33 -2.82 -3.22 -16.71
N GLU A 34 -3.58 -2.98 -17.77
CA GLU A 34 -3.47 -1.85 -18.69
C GLU A 34 -3.67 -0.51 -17.97
N GLU A 35 -4.68 -0.41 -17.10
CA GLU A 35 -4.92 0.78 -16.29
C GLU A 35 -3.74 1.07 -15.36
N LEU A 36 -3.20 0.05 -14.70
CA LEU A 36 -2.04 0.20 -13.81
C LEU A 36 -0.79 0.64 -14.58
N ILE A 37 -0.59 0.12 -15.80
CA ILE A 37 0.48 0.58 -16.71
C ILE A 37 0.30 2.05 -17.04
N GLN A 38 -0.91 2.44 -17.43
CA GLN A 38 -1.22 3.80 -17.82
C GLN A 38 -1.00 4.78 -16.66
N ILE A 39 -1.53 4.46 -15.47
CA ILE A 39 -1.35 5.26 -14.25
C ILE A 39 0.13 5.44 -13.93
N SER A 40 0.89 4.33 -13.93
CA SER A 40 2.33 4.34 -13.67
C SER A 40 3.11 5.18 -14.69
N ALA A 41 2.76 5.07 -15.97
CA ALA A 41 3.38 5.85 -17.04
C ALA A 41 3.07 7.35 -16.95
N GLU A 42 1.87 7.72 -16.48
CA GLU A 42 1.50 9.11 -16.22
C GLU A 42 2.33 9.71 -15.09
N TYR A 43 2.41 9.04 -13.93
CA TYR A 43 3.25 9.53 -12.82
C TYR A 43 4.73 9.60 -13.19
N LYS A 44 5.24 8.62 -13.94
CA LYS A 44 6.63 8.64 -14.40
C LYS A 44 6.93 9.84 -15.32
N ARG A 45 5.96 10.29 -16.11
CA ARG A 45 6.09 11.44 -17.03
C ARG A 45 6.15 12.79 -16.31
N THR A 46 5.58 12.91 -15.12
CA THR A 46 5.62 14.17 -14.36
C THR A 46 7.03 14.52 -13.90
N ASN A 47 7.93 13.54 -13.82
CA ASN A 47 9.29 13.69 -13.30
C ASN A 47 9.33 14.43 -11.96
N SER A 48 8.31 14.20 -11.13
CA SER A 48 8.13 14.91 -9.86
C SER A 48 9.25 14.57 -8.87
N PRO A 49 9.81 15.55 -8.14
CA PRO A 49 10.60 15.28 -6.95
C PRO A 49 9.81 14.40 -5.99
N GLY A 50 10.41 13.30 -5.53
CA GLY A 50 9.72 12.32 -4.67
C GLY A 50 8.96 11.23 -5.42
N LEU A 51 9.16 11.07 -6.73
CA LEU A 51 8.68 9.90 -7.47
C LEU A 51 9.10 8.60 -6.75
N CYS A 52 8.10 7.82 -6.35
CA CYS A 52 8.23 6.62 -5.57
C CYS A 52 7.96 5.38 -6.44
N ARG A 53 8.70 4.30 -6.19
CA ARG A 53 8.36 2.98 -6.72
C ARG A 53 7.48 2.26 -5.71
N ALA A 54 6.46 1.57 -6.19
CA ALA A 54 5.56 0.80 -5.35
C ALA A 54 5.19 -0.53 -6.00
N PHE A 55 4.75 -1.48 -5.18
CA PHE A 55 3.98 -2.63 -5.64
C PHE A 55 2.52 -2.39 -5.33
N ILE A 56 1.66 -2.62 -6.31
CA ILE A 56 0.21 -2.71 -6.09
C ILE A 56 -0.21 -4.17 -6.19
N PHE A 57 -0.98 -4.60 -5.19
CA PHE A 57 -1.79 -5.81 -5.18
C PHE A 57 -3.21 -5.34 -5.44
N ALA A 58 -3.66 -5.40 -6.69
CA ALA A 58 -4.96 -4.89 -7.05
C ALA A 58 -6.07 -5.92 -6.77
N THR A 59 -7.26 -5.43 -6.46
CA THR A 59 -8.48 -6.22 -6.47
C THR A 59 -8.65 -6.93 -7.81
N GLY A 60 -9.14 -8.17 -7.78
CA GLY A 60 -9.21 -9.02 -8.99
C GLY A 60 -7.91 -9.76 -9.35
N GLY A 61 -6.79 -9.50 -8.66
CA GLY A 61 -5.67 -10.44 -8.59
C GLY A 61 -4.38 -10.06 -9.32
N SER A 62 -4.26 -8.83 -9.85
CA SER A 62 -3.01 -8.39 -10.46
C SER A 62 -2.01 -7.90 -9.41
N VAL A 63 -0.73 -8.26 -9.58
CA VAL A 63 0.39 -7.72 -8.79
C VAL A 63 1.37 -7.04 -9.73
N ARG A 64 1.62 -5.74 -9.52
CA ARG A 64 2.45 -4.96 -10.45
C ARG A 64 3.33 -3.95 -9.74
N GLY A 65 4.52 -3.74 -10.30
CA GLY A 65 5.33 -2.56 -9.99
C GLY A 65 4.75 -1.30 -10.66
N VAL A 66 4.51 -0.25 -9.90
CA VAL A 66 4.00 1.04 -10.37
C VAL A 66 4.88 2.20 -9.87
N TYR A 67 4.82 3.32 -10.59
CA TYR A 67 5.36 4.60 -10.12
C TYR A 67 4.23 5.44 -9.57
N LEU A 68 4.47 6.10 -8.44
CA LEU A 68 3.56 7.05 -7.81
C LEU A 68 4.31 8.34 -7.53
N ALA A 69 3.63 9.47 -7.60
CA ALA A 69 4.22 10.77 -7.27
C ALA A 69 3.48 11.40 -6.09
N PRO A 70 4.12 12.33 -5.35
CA PRO A 70 3.42 13.13 -4.35
C PRO A 70 2.32 13.98 -4.99
N GLN A 71 1.27 14.28 -4.23
CA GLN A 71 0.27 15.26 -4.62
C GLN A 71 0.92 16.65 -4.74
N ILE A 72 0.50 17.45 -5.73
CA ILE A 72 1.05 18.78 -5.96
C ILE A 72 0.87 19.65 -4.70
N GLY A 73 1.96 20.27 -4.24
CA GLY A 73 1.97 21.11 -3.04
C GLY A 73 1.92 20.34 -1.71
N SER A 74 1.98 19.01 -1.75
CA SER A 74 1.99 18.16 -0.55
C SER A 74 3.39 17.64 -0.23
N PRO A 75 3.66 17.22 1.02
CA PRO A 75 4.90 16.54 1.39
C PRO A 75 5.16 15.27 0.55
N CYS A 76 6.43 14.86 0.44
CA CYS A 76 6.82 13.71 -0.41
C CYS A 76 6.15 12.39 -0.03
N ASP A 77 5.73 12.22 1.22
CA ASP A 77 5.05 11.01 1.69
C ASP A 77 3.52 11.03 1.49
N HIS A 78 2.97 12.14 1.00
CA HIS A 78 1.58 12.25 0.55
C HIS A 78 1.49 11.90 -0.94
N LEU A 79 1.58 10.60 -1.26
CA LEU A 79 1.38 10.10 -2.63
C LEU A 79 -0.03 10.41 -3.14
N ALA A 80 -0.11 10.82 -4.40
CA ALA A 80 -1.34 10.89 -5.17
C ALA A 80 -1.77 9.46 -5.52
N VAL A 81 -2.80 8.97 -4.84
CA VAL A 81 -3.29 7.59 -4.95
C VAL A 81 -4.80 7.53 -5.16
N GLU A 82 -5.44 8.67 -5.41
CA GLU A 82 -6.89 8.81 -5.60
C GLU A 82 -7.43 8.01 -6.80
N ARG A 83 -6.57 7.63 -7.75
CA ARG A 83 -6.91 6.75 -8.87
C ARG A 83 -6.87 5.27 -8.52
N LEU A 84 -6.12 4.92 -7.47
CA LEU A 84 -6.03 3.55 -6.95
C LEU A 84 -7.02 3.33 -5.80
N PHE A 85 -7.35 4.41 -5.08
CA PHE A 85 -8.25 4.42 -3.93
C PHE A 85 -9.25 5.57 -4.09
N PRO A 86 -10.33 5.39 -4.87
CA PRO A 86 -11.29 6.47 -5.15
C PRO A 86 -11.94 7.02 -3.87
N ASN A 87 -12.11 6.17 -2.85
CA ASN A 87 -12.69 6.52 -1.55
C ASN A 87 -11.65 6.97 -0.51
N GLY A 88 -10.39 7.15 -0.93
CA GLY A 88 -9.28 7.49 -0.05
C GLY A 88 -8.60 6.27 0.55
N ALA A 89 -7.41 6.49 1.08
CA ALA A 89 -6.53 5.45 1.59
C ALA A 89 -5.96 5.83 2.95
N ILE A 90 -5.56 4.82 3.70
CA ILE A 90 -4.77 4.95 4.91
C ILE A 90 -3.35 4.51 4.59
N SER A 91 -2.37 5.34 4.90
CA SER A 91 -0.95 5.03 4.74
C SER A 91 -0.27 4.87 6.09
N ILE A 92 0.32 3.70 6.32
CA ILE A 92 1.02 3.33 7.54
C ILE A 92 2.51 3.25 7.24
N LYS A 93 3.33 3.96 8.01
CA LYS A 93 4.79 3.91 7.89
C LYS A 93 5.34 2.70 8.61
N LEU A 94 6.12 1.89 7.90
CA LEU A 94 6.87 0.79 8.48
C LEU A 94 8.28 1.29 8.84
N LEU A 95 8.64 1.21 10.11
CA LEU A 95 9.98 1.56 10.62
C LEU A 95 10.86 0.32 10.82
N GLU A 96 10.22 -0.83 11.00
CA GLU A 96 10.83 -2.13 11.24
C GLU A 96 10.04 -3.21 10.52
N VAL A 97 10.66 -4.38 10.29
CA VAL A 97 9.94 -5.55 9.78
C VAL A 97 8.90 -5.94 10.83
N PRO A 98 7.59 -5.96 10.50
CA PRO A 98 6.56 -6.18 11.51
C PRO A 98 6.73 -7.55 12.21
N GLY A 99 6.52 -7.58 13.52
CA GLY A 99 6.79 -8.75 14.37
C GLY A 99 8.26 -8.91 14.79
N THR A 100 9.17 -8.01 14.39
CA THR A 100 10.60 -8.08 14.72
C THR A 100 11.14 -6.72 15.20
N SER A 101 12.38 -6.68 15.68
CA SER A 101 13.12 -5.44 15.97
C SER A 101 14.03 -4.97 14.83
N LEU A 102 13.98 -5.63 13.67
CA LEU A 102 14.86 -5.33 12.54
C LEU A 102 14.41 -4.05 11.83
N LYS A 103 15.24 -3.01 11.88
CA LYS A 103 14.97 -1.74 11.21
C LYS A 103 15.04 -1.88 9.70
N LEU A 104 14.13 -1.18 9.01
CA LEU A 104 14.13 -1.12 7.55
C LEU A 104 15.17 -0.09 7.08
N ILE A 105 15.93 -0.45 6.04
CA ILE A 105 16.97 0.43 5.47
C ILE A 105 16.35 1.66 4.79
N ASN A 106 15.20 1.47 4.15
CA ASN A 106 14.46 2.50 3.45
C ASN A 106 13.17 2.83 4.21
N ASP A 107 12.60 3.99 3.92
CA ASP A 107 11.28 4.35 4.39
C ASP A 107 10.23 3.57 3.57
N TRP A 108 9.47 2.70 4.22
CA TRP A 108 8.38 1.96 3.58
C TRP A 108 7.03 2.44 4.10
N ARG A 109 6.04 2.45 3.23
CA ARG A 109 4.64 2.67 3.60
C ARG A 109 3.76 1.61 2.98
N VAL A 110 2.80 1.12 3.75
CA VAL A 110 1.68 0.32 3.24
C VAL A 110 0.48 1.23 3.14
N LEU A 111 -0.15 1.28 1.98
CA LEU A 111 -1.40 1.98 1.76
C LEU A 111 -2.50 0.96 1.53
N VAL A 112 -3.60 1.15 2.23
CA VAL A 112 -4.80 0.31 2.17
C VAL A 112 -6.04 1.19 1.99
N SER A 113 -7.12 0.61 1.48
CA SER A 113 -8.40 1.32 1.41
C SER A 113 -8.83 1.77 2.81
N SER A 114 -9.52 2.90 2.91
CA SER A 114 -10.02 3.44 4.19
C SER A 114 -11.19 2.65 4.80
N GLY A 115 -11.59 1.52 4.20
CA GLY A 115 -12.59 0.58 4.74
C GLY A 115 -14.02 1.11 4.73
N LYS A 116 -14.29 2.26 4.12
CA LYS A 116 -15.60 2.91 4.12
C LYS A 116 -16.63 2.25 3.20
N VAL A 117 -16.18 1.40 2.28
CA VAL A 117 -16.98 0.88 1.18
C VAL A 117 -16.58 -0.57 0.90
N PRO A 118 -17.54 -1.47 0.60
CA PRO A 118 -17.23 -2.80 0.11
C PRO A 118 -16.31 -2.75 -1.11
N ALA A 119 -15.29 -3.60 -1.12
CA ALA A 119 -14.36 -3.71 -2.22
C ALA A 119 -14.25 -5.17 -2.68
N PRO A 120 -13.98 -5.45 -3.96
CA PRO A 120 -13.82 -6.82 -4.42
C PRO A 120 -12.65 -7.51 -3.72
N ALA A 121 -12.76 -8.83 -3.58
CA ALA A 121 -11.70 -9.64 -3.00
C ALA A 121 -10.38 -9.48 -3.77
N ASN A 122 -9.30 -9.33 -3.01
CA ASN A 122 -7.95 -9.27 -3.54
C ASN A 122 -7.40 -10.70 -3.69
N VAL A 123 -7.71 -11.31 -4.82
CA VAL A 123 -7.32 -12.70 -5.13
C VAL A 123 -5.80 -12.89 -5.06
N SER A 124 -5.01 -11.84 -5.35
CA SER A 124 -3.56 -11.92 -5.26
C SER A 124 -3.08 -12.04 -3.80
N VAL A 125 -3.66 -11.27 -2.89
CA VAL A 125 -3.34 -11.34 -1.46
C VAL A 125 -3.71 -12.71 -0.90
N GLN A 126 -4.89 -13.23 -1.27
CA GLN A 126 -5.30 -14.58 -0.90
C GLN A 126 -4.32 -15.63 -1.44
N SER A 127 -3.89 -15.52 -2.70
CA SER A 127 -2.98 -16.49 -3.31
C SER A 127 -1.57 -16.47 -2.71
N TYR A 128 -0.99 -15.28 -2.51
CA TYR A 128 0.40 -15.15 -2.01
C TYR A 128 0.52 -15.33 -0.50
N PHE A 129 -0.49 -14.93 0.28
CA PHE A 129 -0.40 -14.85 1.73
C PHE A 129 -1.39 -15.74 2.47
N ASN A 130 -2.36 -16.34 1.77
CA ASN A 130 -3.47 -17.07 2.36
C ASN A 130 -4.26 -16.23 3.38
N VAL A 131 -4.46 -14.95 3.06
CA VAL A 131 -5.21 -13.98 3.86
C VAL A 131 -6.35 -13.44 3.01
N HIS A 132 -7.57 -13.47 3.54
CA HIS A 132 -8.70 -12.81 2.91
C HIS A 132 -8.57 -11.30 3.08
N TRP A 133 -8.64 -10.58 1.98
CA TRP A 133 -8.51 -9.13 1.95
C TRP A 133 -9.40 -8.55 0.86
N GLU A 134 -10.06 -7.44 1.15
CA GLU A 134 -10.89 -6.68 0.21
C GLU A 134 -10.22 -5.34 -0.09
N GLY A 135 -10.21 -4.95 -1.36
CA GLY A 135 -9.59 -3.69 -1.78
C GLY A 135 -8.12 -3.80 -2.17
N ASN A 136 -7.60 -2.68 -2.67
CA ASN A 136 -6.22 -2.58 -3.13
C ASN A 136 -5.24 -2.52 -1.95
N ILE A 137 -4.01 -3.02 -2.15
CA ILE A 137 -2.88 -2.76 -1.26
C ILE A 137 -1.73 -2.20 -2.07
N VAL A 138 -1.14 -1.10 -1.60
CA VAL A 138 0.07 -0.54 -2.19
C VAL A 138 1.20 -0.59 -1.17
N LEU A 139 2.31 -1.21 -1.55
CA LEU A 139 3.55 -1.17 -0.79
C LEU A 139 4.54 -0.22 -1.47
N ALA A 140 4.71 0.97 -0.90
CA ALA A 140 5.57 2.04 -1.42
C ALA A 140 6.93 2.06 -0.71
N CYS A 141 8.01 2.26 -1.46
CA CYS A 141 9.35 2.42 -0.91
C CYS A 141 9.96 3.76 -1.33
N TYR A 142 10.24 4.60 -0.34
CA TYR A 142 10.88 5.89 -0.52
C TYR A 142 12.40 5.70 -0.36
N HIS A 143 13.09 5.67 -1.49
CA HIS A 143 14.54 5.52 -1.51
C HIS A 143 15.19 6.90 -1.68
N ARG A 144 16.12 7.27 -0.79
CA ARG A 144 16.86 8.55 -0.88
C ARG A 144 17.90 8.60 -2.00
N SER A 145 18.24 7.45 -2.60
CA SER A 145 19.34 7.29 -3.56
C SER A 145 19.16 5.94 -4.25
N ALA A 146 18.41 5.90 -5.35
CA ALA A 146 18.16 4.67 -6.09
C ALA A 146 19.43 4.15 -6.80
N PRO A 147 19.96 2.96 -6.46
CA PRO A 147 20.53 2.18 -7.56
C PRO A 147 20.19 0.68 -7.61
N HIS A 148 19.59 0.04 -6.61
CA HIS A 148 19.55 -1.44 -6.57
C HIS A 148 18.17 -2.08 -6.44
N TRP A 149 17.08 -1.35 -6.70
CA TRP A 149 15.79 -2.00 -6.86
C TRP A 149 15.90 -3.00 -8.03
N PRO A 150 15.48 -4.26 -7.86
CA PRO A 150 15.52 -5.25 -8.95
C PRO A 150 14.88 -4.64 -10.18
N ARG A 151 15.52 -4.73 -11.35
CA ARG A 151 14.94 -4.23 -12.60
C ARG A 151 13.61 -4.97 -12.80
N MET A 152 12.50 -4.30 -12.47
CA MET A 152 11.13 -4.84 -12.55
C MET A 152 10.66 -4.85 -14.01
N ASN A 153 11.45 -5.46 -14.88
CA ASN A 153 11.14 -5.57 -16.30
C ASN A 153 10.43 -6.92 -16.52
N HIS A 154 9.10 -6.86 -16.61
CA HIS A 154 8.23 -7.72 -17.41
C HIS A 154 8.13 -9.25 -17.15
N ALA A 155 8.90 -9.85 -16.25
CA ALA A 155 8.65 -11.24 -15.83
C ALA A 155 7.55 -11.30 -14.75
N PRO A 156 6.76 -12.39 -14.64
CA PRO A 156 5.90 -12.61 -13.48
C PRO A 156 6.77 -12.49 -12.24
N LEU A 157 6.56 -11.39 -11.50
CA LEU A 157 7.42 -10.95 -10.42
C LEU A 157 7.43 -12.05 -9.37
N ALA A 158 8.48 -12.86 -9.33
CA ALA A 158 8.86 -13.53 -8.11
C ALA A 158 9.09 -12.41 -7.10
N LEU A 159 8.09 -12.14 -6.26
CA LEU A 159 8.18 -11.14 -5.22
C LEU A 159 9.42 -11.47 -4.39
N SER A 160 10.27 -10.48 -4.18
CA SER A 160 11.43 -10.68 -3.31
C SER A 160 10.94 -11.27 -1.99
N PRO A 161 11.62 -12.29 -1.43
CA PRO A 161 11.24 -12.88 -0.15
C PRO A 161 11.07 -11.84 0.96
N PHE A 162 11.80 -10.72 0.87
CA PHE A 162 11.67 -9.59 1.76
C PHE A 162 10.30 -8.88 1.65
N ILE A 163 9.81 -8.65 0.43
CA ILE A 163 8.48 -8.06 0.20
C ILE A 163 7.40 -8.97 0.74
N VAL A 164 7.53 -10.27 0.47
CA VAL A 164 6.59 -11.29 0.95
C VAL A 164 6.56 -11.29 2.47
N LEU A 165 7.73 -11.29 3.12
CA LEU A 165 7.84 -11.22 4.59
C LEU A 165 7.19 -9.95 5.13
N LEU A 166 7.53 -8.79 4.58
CA LEU A 166 7.05 -7.49 5.04
C LEU A 166 5.52 -7.41 4.99
N LEU A 167 4.94 -7.77 3.84
CA LEU A 167 3.49 -7.69 3.64
C LEU A 167 2.75 -8.76 4.42
N LYS A 168 3.27 -9.99 4.50
CA LYS A 168 2.67 -11.06 5.31
C LYS A 168 2.60 -10.67 6.78
N SER A 169 3.69 -10.15 7.35
CA SER A 169 3.70 -9.73 8.75
C SER A 169 2.74 -8.56 9.00
N PHE A 170 2.69 -7.59 8.08
CA PHE A 170 1.72 -6.50 8.15
C PHE A 170 0.28 -7.02 8.16
N LEU A 171 -0.08 -7.87 7.20
CA LEU A 171 -1.44 -8.42 7.06
C LEU A 171 -1.88 -9.19 8.30
N GLN A 172 -1.00 -10.03 8.87
CA GLN A 172 -1.31 -10.80 10.07
C GLN A 172 -1.60 -9.88 11.27
N ILE A 173 -0.81 -8.82 11.44
CA ILE A 173 -1.00 -7.85 12.50
C ILE A 173 -2.27 -7.05 12.27
N TYR A 174 -2.50 -6.59 11.05
CA TYR A 174 -3.69 -5.80 10.71
C TYR A 174 -4.97 -6.58 10.98
N VAL A 175 -5.06 -7.84 10.52
CA VAL A 175 -6.21 -8.71 10.78
C VAL A 175 -6.41 -8.99 12.27
N ALA A 176 -5.32 -9.12 13.04
CA ALA A 176 -5.41 -9.30 14.48
C ALA A 176 -5.94 -8.03 15.19
N LEU A 177 -5.50 -6.86 14.75
CA LEU A 177 -5.97 -5.57 15.26
C LEU A 177 -7.44 -5.33 14.93
N ASP A 178 -7.84 -5.58 13.68
CA ASP A 178 -9.21 -5.42 13.23
C ASP A 178 -10.17 -6.26 14.08
N LYS A 179 -9.83 -7.53 14.32
CA LYS A 179 -10.57 -8.41 15.22
C LYS A 179 -10.58 -7.93 16.68
N ALA A 180 -9.47 -7.38 17.17
CA ALA A 180 -9.43 -6.85 18.54
C ALA A 180 -10.40 -5.66 18.68
N ILE A 181 -10.41 -4.76 17.69
CA ILE A 181 -11.32 -3.61 17.62
C ILE A 181 -12.78 -4.08 17.55
N GLU A 182 -13.10 -5.06 16.70
CA GLU A 182 -14.44 -5.65 16.61
C GLU A 182 -14.93 -6.24 17.94
N ASN A 183 -14.02 -6.83 18.72
CA ASN A 183 -14.32 -7.39 20.03
C ASN A 183 -14.34 -6.34 21.16
N GLY A 184 -14.10 -5.06 20.86
CA GLY A 184 -14.00 -4.00 21.85
C GLY A 184 -12.77 -4.11 22.75
N GLU A 185 -11.75 -4.87 22.33
CA GLU A 185 -10.48 -4.97 23.03
C GLU A 185 -9.58 -3.78 22.64
N PRO A 186 -9.00 -3.07 23.63
CA PRO A 186 -8.07 -1.97 23.38
C PRO A 186 -6.68 -2.43 22.95
#